data_AF-A0A1D2WAT9-F1
#
_entry.id   AF-A0A1D2WAT9-F1
#
_cell.length_a   1.000
_cell.length_b   1.000
_cell.length_c   1.000
_cell.angle_alpha   90.00
_cell.angle_beta   90.00
_cell.angle_gamma   90.00
#
_symmetry.space_group_name_H-M   'P 1'
#
loop_
_entity.id
_entity.type
_entity.pdbx_description
1 polymer ?
#
loop_
_entity_poly.entity_id
_entity_poly.type
_entity_poly.pdbx_seq_one_letter_code
_entity_poly.pdbx_strand_id
1 'polypeptide(L)' 'MNVNMVKFKALISYIINRCKNKKNVGKTVICKLVYFSDFNHYEIYEKPITNETYIKFDKGPLPKHFLDSININDIILITN' A
#
# COMPACT_ATOMS: atom_id res chain seq x y z
N MET A 1 -12.80 -3.83 12.07
CA MET A 1 -12.83 -4.51 10.75
C MET A 1 -11.57 -5.34 10.61
N ASN A 2 -11.67 -6.55 10.06
CA ASN A 2 -10.50 -7.38 9.79
C ASN A 2 -9.96 -7.07 8.39
N VAL A 3 -8.64 -6.91 8.28
CA VAL A 3 -7.97 -6.71 7.00
C VAL A 3 -8.10 -7.96 6.13
N ASN A 4 -8.37 -7.77 4.84
CA ASN A 4 -8.31 -8.80 3.83
C ASN A 4 -6.86 -8.92 3.33
N MET A 5 -6.08 -9.77 4.02
CA MET A 5 -4.65 -9.94 3.74
C MET A 5 -4.35 -10.40 2.30
N VAL A 6 -5.26 -11.14 1.67
CA VAL A 6 -5.09 -11.59 0.28
C VAL A 6 -5.14 -10.39 -0.66
N LYS A 7 -6.18 -9.56 -0.55
CA LYS A 7 -6.30 -8.33 -1.37
C LYS A 7 -5.23 -7.30 -1.03
N PHE A 8 -4.86 -7.18 0.24
CA PHE A 8 -3.82 -6.26 0.69
C PHE A 8 -2.46 -6.59 0.05
N LYS A 9 -2.01 -7.85 0.14
CA LYS A 9 -0.77 -8.30 -0.51
C LYS A 9 -0.84 -8.13 -2.03
N ALA A 10 -1.95 -8.50 -2.65
CA ALA A 10 -2.14 -8.33 -4.09
C ALA A 10 -2.05 -6.86 -4.54
N LEU A 11 -2.68 -5.94 -3.79
CA LEU A 11 -2.63 -4.50 -4.06
C LEU A 11 -1.20 -3.96 -3.94
N ILE A 12 -0.47 -4.33 -2.88
CA ILE A 12 0.93 -3.93 -2.72
C ILE A 12 1.78 -4.44 -3.89
N SER A 13 1.71 -5.74 -4.21
CA SER A 13 2.46 -6.32 -5.33
C SER A 13 2.12 -5.65 -6.65
N TYR A 14 0.84 -5.31 -6.88
CA TYR A 14 0.42 -4.56 -8.05
C TYR A 14 1.06 -3.17 -8.09
N ILE A 15 1.01 -2.40 -7.00
CA ILE A 15 1.60 -1.06 -6.92
C ILE A 15 3.10 -1.11 -7.17
N ILE A 16 3.79 -2.04 -6.51
CA ILE A 16 5.24 -2.26 -6.71
C ILE A 16 5.51 -2.54 -8.18
N ASN A 17 4.81 -3.50 -8.79
CA ASN A 17 5.01 -3.87 -10.19
C ASN A 17 4.75 -2.71 -11.16
N ARG A 18 3.75 -1.85 -10.89
CA ARG A 18 3.43 -0.66 -11.69
C ARG A 18 4.39 0.50 -11.49
N CYS A 19 5.15 0.49 -10.40
CA CYS A 19 6.12 1.53 -10.06
C CYS A 19 7.58 1.08 -10.19
N LYS A 20 7.83 -0.15 -10.66
CA LYS A 20 9.19 -0.63 -10.96
C LYS A 20 9.94 0.38 -11.83
N ASN A 21 11.21 0.61 -11.50
CA ASN A 21 12.13 1.53 -12.19
C ASN A 21 11.69 3.01 -12.22
N LYS A 22 10.70 3.41 -11.40
CA LYS A 22 10.35 4.83 -11.25
C LYS A 22 11.23 5.45 -10.18
N LYS A 23 12.00 6.48 -10.57
CA LYS A 23 12.78 7.30 -9.63
C LYS A 23 11.85 7.86 -8.54
N ASN A 24 12.37 7.93 -7.31
CA ASN A 24 11.69 8.51 -6.14
C ASN A 24 10.43 7.77 -5.64
N VAL A 25 10.17 6.52 -6.06
CA VAL A 25 9.07 5.72 -5.51
C VAL A 25 9.58 4.78 -4.42
N GLY A 26 9.69 5.30 -3.20
CA GLY A 26 10.05 4.51 -2.01
C GLY A 26 8.85 4.01 -1.21
N LYS A 27 9.12 3.37 -0.07
CA LYS A 27 8.11 2.87 0.89
C LYS A 27 7.02 3.90 1.20
N THR A 28 7.40 5.15 1.44
CA THR A 28 6.46 6.25 1.76
C THR A 28 5.43 6.48 0.65
N VAL A 29 5.86 6.44 -0.61
CA VAL A 29 4.95 6.64 -1.75
C VAL A 29 4.02 5.44 -1.89
N ILE A 30 4.55 4.23 -1.70
CA ILE A 30 3.75 2.99 -1.74
C ILE A 30 2.68 3.00 -0.65
N CYS A 31 3.02 3.35 0.59
CA CYS A 31 2.05 3.47 1.68
C CYS A 31 0.91 4.44 1.34
N LYS A 32 1.24 5.60 0.73
CA LYS A 32 0.24 6.57 0.27
C LYS A 32 -0.65 5.99 -0.83
N LEU A 33 -0.07 5.29 -1.81
CA LEU A 33 -0.81 4.69 -2.91
C LEU A 33 -1.78 3.61 -2.43
N VAL A 34 -1.39 2.81 -1.43
CA VAL A 34 -2.29 1.83 -0.79
C VAL A 34 -3.47 2.55 -0.12
N TYR A 35 -3.19 3.59 0.67
CA TYR A 35 -4.22 4.40 1.32
C TYR A 35 -5.22 5.00 0.30
N PHE A 36 -4.72 5.66 -0.74
CA PHE A 36 -5.58 6.25 -1.77
C PHE A 36 -6.38 5.19 -2.54
N SER A 37 -5.82 3.98 -2.73
CA SER A 37 -6.55 2.91 -3.42
C SER A 37 -7.76 2.44 -2.60
N ASP A 38 -7.60 2.26 -1.29
CA ASP A 38 -8.72 1.92 -0.41
C ASP A 38 -9.74 3.06 -0.31
N PHE A 39 -9.26 4.30 -0.13
CA PHE A 39 -10.11 5.47 0.04
C PHE A 39 -10.92 5.76 -1.22
N ASN A 40 -10.28 5.82 -2.40
CA ASN A 40 -10.99 6.10 -3.66
C ASN A 40 -12.00 5.01 -4.01
N HIS A 41 -11.69 3.74 -3.72
CA HIS A 41 -12.66 2.66 -3.91
C HIS A 41 -13.83 2.79 -2.93
N TYR A 42 -13.56 3.19 -1.68
CA TYR A 42 -14.61 3.47 -0.71
C TYR A 42 -15.51 4.63 -1.14
N GLU A 43 -14.96 5.72 -1.69
CA GLU A 43 -15.77 6.85 -2.19
C GLU A 43 -16.78 6.45 -3.26
N ILE A 44 -16.44 5.49 -4.11
CA ILE A 44 -17.30 5.06 -5.23
C ILE A 44 -18.26 3.93 -4.81
N TYR A 45 -17.79 2.98 -3.99
CA TYR A 45 -18.48 1.71 -3.73
C TYR A 45 -18.87 1.50 -2.26
N GLU A 46 -18.64 2.50 -1.40
CA GLU A 46 -18.87 2.45 0.06
C GLU A 46 -18.16 1.29 0.78
N LYS A 47 -17.13 0.73 0.14
CA LYS A 47 -16.35 -0.40 0.64
C LYS A 47 -14.89 -0.21 0.26
N PRO A 48 -13.92 -0.34 1.17
CA PRO A 48 -12.51 -0.31 0.79
C PRO A 48 -12.09 -1.64 0.13
N ILE A 49 -10.98 -1.65 -0.59
CA ILE A 49 -10.45 -2.85 -1.26
C ILE A 49 -10.01 -3.88 -0.21
N THR A 50 -9.29 -3.43 0.82
CA THR A 50 -8.53 -4.29 1.73
C THR A 50 -9.03 -4.30 3.17
N ASN A 51 -9.89 -3.34 3.57
CA ASN A 51 -10.25 -3.11 4.98
C ASN A 51 -9.04 -2.83 5.91
N GLU A 52 -7.91 -2.37 5.37
CA GLU A 52 -6.75 -2.02 6.17
C GLU A 52 -7.03 -0.77 7.05
N THR A 53 -6.29 -0.68 8.15
CA THR A 53 -6.28 0.45 9.07
C THR A 53 -4.99 1.26 8.91
N TYR A 54 -5.11 2.57 9.07
CA TYR A 54 -4.02 3.50 8.78
C TYR A 54 -3.66 4.31 10.02
N ILE A 55 -2.37 4.33 10.33
CA ILE A 55 -1.82 5.14 11.42
C ILE A 55 -1.38 6.47 10.84
N LYS A 56 -1.80 7.57 11.47
CA LYS A 56 -1.29 8.91 11.12
C LYS A 56 0.20 8.98 11.43
N PHE A 57 1.01 9.31 10.43
CA PHE A 57 2.44 9.49 10.56
C PHE A 57 2.87 10.77 9.85
N ASP A 58 4.00 11.35 10.24
CA ASP A 58 4.44 12.68 9.77
C ASP A 58 4.54 12.78 8.24
N LYS A 59 4.85 11.65 7.58
CA LYS A 59 5.02 11.58 6.12
C LYS A 59 3.79 11.06 5.38
N GLY A 60 2.66 10.86 6.06
CA GLY A 60 1.41 10.34 5.50
C GLY A 60 0.88 9.11 6.23
N PRO A 61 -0.24 8.53 5.79
CA PRO A 61 -0.83 7.35 6.42
C PRO A 61 0.06 6.12 6.25
N LEU A 62 0.29 5.40 7.35
CA LEU A 62 1.01 4.13 7.38
C LEU A 62 0.01 2.98 7.53
N PRO A 63 -0.09 2.05 6.56
CA PRO A 63 -0.90 0.84 6.72
C PRO A 63 -0.36 -0.01 7.87
N LYS A 64 -1.21 -0.42 8.81
CA LYS A 64 -0.79 -1.08 10.05
C LYS A 64 -0.03 -2.39 9.80
N HIS A 65 -0.43 -3.17 8.78
CA HIS A 65 0.18 -4.47 8.46
C HIS A 65 1.18 -4.41 7.30
N PHE A 66 1.70 -3.21 6.96
CA PHE A 66 2.59 -3.05 5.82
C PHE A 66 3.84 -3.92 5.92
N LEU A 67 4.53 -3.91 7.07
CA LEU A 67 5.77 -4.69 7.25
C LEU A 67 5.54 -6.21 7.22
N ASP A 68 4.39 -6.69 7.71
CA ASP A 68 4.03 -8.11 7.69
C ASP A 68 3.66 -8.61 6.28
N SER A 69 3.44 -7.70 5.35
CA SER A 69 2.88 -7.99 4.02
C SER A 69 3.88 -7.80 2.88
N ILE A 70 5.09 -7.33 3.17
CA ILE A 70 6.14 -7.08 2.18
C ILE A 70 7.31 -8.04 2.37
N ASN A 71 7.88 -8.52 1.26
CA ASN A 71 9.22 -9.08 1.28
C ASN A 71 10.22 -7.93 1.16
N ILE A 72 11.25 -7.90 2.02
CA ILE A 72 12.31 -6.89 2.00
C ILE A 72 12.97 -6.78 0.60
N ASN A 73 13.09 -7.90 -0.11
CA ASN A 73 13.68 -7.95 -1.44
C ASN A 73 12.85 -7.20 -2.50
N ASP A 74 11.52 -7.14 -2.34
CA ASP A 74 10.63 -6.44 -3.29
C ASP A 74 10.79 -4.92 -3.21
N ILE A 75 11.27 -4.41 -2.08
CA ILE A 75 11.46 -2.97 -1.85
C ILE A 75 12.76 -2.47 -2.47
N ILE A 76 13.82 -3.29 -2.40
CA ILE A 76 15.14 -2.96 -2.96
C ILE A 76 15.04 -2.72 -4.47
N LEU A 77 14.13 -3.42 -5.15
CA LEU A 77 13.86 -3.29 -6.58
C LEU A 77 13.23 -1.93 -6.99
N ILE A 78 12.77 -1.11 -6.04
CA ILE A 78 12.07 0.16 -6.33
C ILE A 78 12.95 1.38 -6.05
N THR A 79 14.06 1.19 -5.31
CA THR A 79 14.98 2.26 -4.91
C THR A 79 16.21 2.42 -5.79
N ASN A 80 16.39 1.57 -6.81
CA ASN A 80 17.50 1.61 -7.77
C ASN A 80 17.09 2.29 -9.09
#